data_AF-A0A8C6SI86-F1
#
_entry.id   AF-A0A8C6SI86-F1
#
_cell.length_a   1.000
_cell.length_b   1.000
_cell.length_c   1.000
_cell.angle_alpha   90.00
_cell.angle_beta   90.00
_cell.angle_gamma   90.00
#
_symmetry.space_group_name_H-M   'P 1'
#
loop_
_entity.id
_entity.type
_entity.pdbx_description
1 polymer ?
#
loop_
_entity_poly.entity_id
_entity_poly.type
_entity_poly.pdbx_seq_one_letter_code
_entity_poly.pdbx_strand_id
1 'polypeptide(L)'
;MFPFPEEVSTATRPLIYYCRSRSMEDFSCYWHPLENISNSDNVSYVLTFGPVQECPDYVSSGPHSCHFDYKHTNIWKAYCMNVTAITPLGNYSSPKQCVDVADIVETEAPVNLTYELYDAGGHERGHSTLLSWAYPIPSDLQYGWITLVYELRYRRVNEPHNWKVKPSLREPHVELLGLAVGEYVVQVRSRSQNYGRWSKWSLPLYMSIPGRPPTGKLLMLVLVTGVSVIPLPVPFRIKDYFLPPIPKPRIIGIDPLLLKKGHLDEINRHFSSFHGYSPPAYSYADDIWDQVSVGTLRGRTVKD
;
A
#
# COMPACT_ATOMS: atom_id res chain seq x y z
N MET A 1 10.74 10.71 -35.59
CA MET A 1 12.12 10.75 -36.12
C MET A 1 12.73 12.06 -35.62
N PHE A 2 13.28 12.05 -34.41
CA PHE A 2 14.03 13.20 -33.89
C PHE A 2 15.50 13.00 -34.27
N PRO A 3 16.20 14.03 -34.76
CA PRO A 3 17.59 13.87 -35.18
C PRO A 3 18.43 13.59 -33.93
N PHE A 4 19.18 12.50 -33.97
CA PHE A 4 20.31 12.27 -33.08
C PHE A 4 21.28 13.45 -33.25
N PRO A 5 21.77 14.08 -32.17
CA PRO A 5 22.91 14.97 -32.31
C PRO A 5 24.11 14.13 -32.74
N GLU A 6 24.80 14.64 -33.76
CA GLU A 6 26.03 14.10 -34.32
C GLU A 6 27.00 13.62 -33.25
N GLU A 7 27.60 12.48 -33.54
CA GLU A 7 28.75 11.90 -32.85
C GLU A 7 29.93 12.89 -32.96
N VAL A 8 30.06 13.78 -31.98
CA VAL A 8 31.17 14.73 -31.91
C VAL A 8 32.41 14.00 -31.39
N SER A 9 33.30 13.70 -32.33
CA SER A 9 34.76 13.77 -32.22
C SER A 9 35.43 12.97 -31.09
N THR A 10 36.22 11.97 -31.48
CA THR A 10 37.37 11.40 -30.74
C THR A 10 37.89 12.33 -29.65
N ALA A 11 37.82 11.94 -28.38
CA ALA A 11 38.14 12.84 -27.26
C ALA A 11 39.65 13.13 -27.18
N THR A 12 40.08 14.22 -27.83
CA THR A 12 41.48 14.72 -27.82
C THR A 12 41.92 15.27 -26.45
N ARG A 13 41.02 15.35 -25.48
CA ARG A 13 41.25 15.87 -24.12
C ARG A 13 40.37 15.15 -23.10
N PRO A 14 40.78 15.05 -21.83
CA PRO A 14 39.94 14.48 -20.79
C PRO A 14 38.67 15.33 -20.60
N LEU A 15 37.60 14.69 -20.11
CA LEU A 15 36.32 15.34 -19.83
C LEU A 15 35.74 14.83 -18.51
N ILE A 16 35.52 15.74 -17.57
CA ILE A 16 34.75 15.46 -16.35
C ILE A 16 33.28 15.37 -16.76
N TYR A 17 32.70 14.17 -16.70
CA TYR A 17 31.36 13.90 -17.26
C TYR A 17 30.30 13.71 -16.18
N TYR A 18 30.72 13.35 -14.96
CA TYR A 18 29.78 13.03 -13.88
C TYR A 18 30.37 13.40 -12.53
N CYS A 19 29.54 14.04 -11.71
CA CYS A 19 29.82 14.29 -10.30
C CYS A 19 28.59 13.91 -9.50
N ARG A 20 28.81 13.35 -8.30
CA ARG A 20 27.75 12.81 -7.45
C ARG A 20 28.06 13.04 -5.98
N SER A 21 27.08 13.51 -5.24
CA SER A 21 27.04 13.44 -3.78
C SER A 21 25.88 12.54 -3.32
N ARG A 22 26.09 11.71 -2.30
CA ARG A 22 24.99 10.87 -1.75
C ARG A 22 24.21 11.59 -0.67
N SER A 23 24.91 12.30 0.21
CA SER A 23 24.38 12.89 1.45
C SER A 23 24.67 14.39 1.62
N MET A 24 25.33 15.04 0.65
CA MET A 24 25.96 16.37 0.75
C MET A 24 27.19 16.46 1.67
N GLU A 25 27.65 15.36 2.26
CA GLU A 25 28.84 15.38 3.11
C GLU A 25 30.13 15.12 2.35
N ASP A 26 30.05 14.25 1.36
CA ASP A 26 31.12 13.94 0.43
C ASP A 26 30.61 14.08 -1.00
N PHE A 27 31.52 14.19 -1.96
CA PHE A 27 31.15 14.00 -3.36
C PHE A 27 32.32 13.42 -4.14
N SER A 28 32.01 12.84 -5.29
CA SER A 28 33.02 12.30 -6.21
C SER A 28 32.76 12.75 -7.62
N CYS A 29 33.82 12.99 -8.37
CA CYS A 29 33.77 13.34 -9.78
C CYS A 29 34.58 12.34 -10.61
N TYR A 30 34.11 12.10 -11.84
CA TYR A 30 34.61 11.09 -12.75
C TYR A 30 34.90 11.73 -14.12
N TRP A 31 35.96 11.27 -14.77
CA TRP A 31 36.32 11.73 -16.11
C TRP A 31 36.59 10.58 -17.06
N HIS A 32 36.42 10.87 -18.35
CA HIS A 32 36.88 9.97 -19.40
C HIS A 32 38.39 10.15 -19.63
N PRO A 33 39.15 9.03 -19.76
CA PRO A 33 40.55 9.08 -20.15
C PRO A 33 40.69 9.47 -21.64
N LEU A 34 41.92 9.57 -22.13
CA LEU A 34 42.19 9.88 -23.54
C LEU A 34 41.95 8.64 -24.40
N GLU A 35 41.04 8.72 -25.38
CA GLU A 35 40.59 7.58 -26.19
C GLU A 35 41.67 7.02 -27.14
N ASN A 36 42.70 7.80 -27.46
CA ASN A 36 43.69 7.48 -28.50
C ASN A 36 45.07 7.02 -27.98
N ILE A 37 45.24 6.75 -26.69
CA ILE A 37 46.51 6.27 -26.13
C ILE A 37 46.30 4.82 -25.66
N SER A 38 46.42 3.88 -26.60
CA SER A 38 46.29 2.43 -26.39
C SER A 38 47.44 1.79 -25.59
N ASN A 39 48.37 2.59 -25.04
CA ASN A 39 49.38 2.15 -24.08
C ASN A 39 49.37 3.10 -22.87
N SER A 40 48.65 2.69 -21.84
CA SER A 40 48.27 3.42 -20.63
C SER A 40 49.40 3.73 -19.65
N ASP A 41 50.65 3.33 -19.92
CA ASP A 41 51.66 3.28 -18.87
C ASP A 41 52.38 4.61 -18.62
N ASN A 42 52.18 5.61 -19.48
CA ASN A 42 52.87 6.91 -19.39
C ASN A 42 51.93 8.12 -19.28
N VAL A 43 50.66 7.92 -18.90
CA VAL A 43 49.69 9.02 -18.74
C VAL A 43 49.29 9.15 -17.29
N SER A 44 49.62 10.28 -16.66
CA SER A 44 49.16 10.61 -15.31
C SER A 44 48.08 11.68 -15.35
N TYR A 45 47.03 11.53 -14.54
CA TYR A 45 45.94 12.49 -14.45
C TYR A 45 46.04 13.29 -13.15
N VAL A 46 45.93 14.61 -13.25
CA VAL A 46 45.89 15.51 -12.10
C VAL A 46 44.61 16.33 -12.18
N LEU A 47 43.75 16.20 -11.17
CA LEU A 47 42.57 17.05 -11.01
C LEU A 47 42.92 18.19 -10.06
N THR A 48 42.70 19.42 -10.52
CA THR A 48 42.84 20.61 -9.68
C THR A 48 41.50 21.32 -9.50
N PHE A 49 41.29 21.91 -8.33
CA PHE A 49 40.08 22.66 -7.99
C PHE A 49 40.40 23.96 -7.23
N GLY A 50 39.54 24.95 -7.40
CA GLY A 50 39.72 26.26 -6.74
C GLY A 50 40.97 27.00 -7.24
N PRO A 51 41.65 27.77 -6.36
CA PRO A 51 42.79 28.58 -6.78
C PRO A 51 44.01 27.74 -7.18
N VAL A 52 44.35 26.65 -6.47
CA VAL A 52 45.44 25.70 -6.84
C VAL A 52 45.38 24.38 -6.03
N GLN A 53 44.21 23.89 -5.58
CA GLN A 53 44.18 22.66 -4.76
C GLN A 53 44.14 21.41 -5.63
N GLU A 54 44.92 20.38 -5.28
CA GLU A 54 44.89 19.09 -5.94
C GLU A 54 43.87 18.15 -5.28
N CYS A 55 43.30 17.25 -6.06
CA CYS A 55 42.42 16.19 -5.58
C CYS A 55 42.95 15.51 -4.29
N PRO A 56 42.12 15.39 -3.25
CA PRO A 56 42.56 14.79 -2.00
C PRO A 56 42.65 13.26 -2.06
N ASP A 57 41.90 12.61 -2.95
CA ASP A 57 41.86 11.14 -3.06
C ASP A 57 41.45 10.64 -4.46
N TYR A 58 42.36 9.96 -5.15
CA TYR A 58 42.15 9.37 -6.48
C TYR A 58 41.70 7.89 -6.46
N VAL A 59 41.56 7.28 -5.26
CA VAL A 59 41.41 5.83 -5.09
C VAL A 59 40.01 5.45 -4.60
N SER A 60 39.47 6.14 -3.59
CA SER A 60 38.24 5.69 -2.91
C SER A 60 37.02 5.53 -3.82
N SER A 61 36.94 6.32 -4.89
CA SER A 61 35.83 6.28 -5.85
C SER A 61 36.13 5.50 -7.13
N GLY A 62 37.26 4.79 -7.17
CA GLY A 62 37.67 3.95 -8.30
C GLY A 62 38.50 4.70 -9.37
N PRO A 63 38.75 4.05 -10.52
CA PRO A 63 39.65 4.59 -11.54
C PRO A 63 39.08 5.88 -12.18
N HIS A 64 40.00 6.78 -12.56
CA HIS A 64 39.66 8.05 -13.21
C HIS A 64 38.61 8.86 -12.43
N SER A 65 38.77 8.88 -11.11
CA SER A 65 37.88 9.58 -10.20
C SER A 65 38.66 10.40 -9.17
N CYS A 66 37.97 11.36 -8.59
CA CYS A 66 38.44 12.12 -7.45
C CYS A 66 37.34 12.14 -6.39
N HIS A 67 37.67 11.72 -5.17
CA HIS A 67 36.79 11.73 -4.02
C HIS A 67 37.12 12.91 -3.10
N PHE A 68 36.11 13.66 -2.70
CA PHE A 68 36.21 14.77 -1.75
C PHE A 68 35.51 14.35 -0.47
N ASP A 69 36.28 14.08 0.58
CA ASP A 69 35.74 13.72 1.89
C ASP A 69 35.04 14.91 2.57
N TYR A 70 34.52 14.67 3.77
CA TYR A 70 33.85 15.68 4.59
C TYR A 70 34.75 16.88 4.97
N LYS A 71 36.08 16.73 4.96
CA LYS A 71 37.02 17.83 5.28
C LYS A 71 37.22 18.75 4.09
N HIS A 72 37.05 18.23 2.87
CA HIS A 72 37.24 18.98 1.63
C HIS A 72 35.92 19.41 0.98
N THR A 73 34.78 18.99 1.52
CA THR A 73 33.42 19.31 1.03
C THR A 73 32.75 20.42 1.85
N ASN A 74 32.16 21.42 1.17
CA ASN A 74 31.39 22.52 1.76
C ASN A 74 30.18 22.84 0.88
N ILE A 75 28.98 22.74 1.46
CA ILE A 75 27.67 22.72 0.78
C ILE A 75 27.12 24.09 0.32
N TRP A 76 27.89 25.17 0.46
CA TRP A 76 27.51 26.50 -0.06
C TRP A 76 28.61 27.12 -0.91
N LYS A 77 29.49 26.26 -1.44
CA LYS A 77 30.66 26.64 -2.21
C LYS A 77 30.61 25.94 -3.56
N ALA A 78 30.76 26.72 -4.62
CA ALA A 78 30.95 26.16 -5.96
C ALA A 78 32.37 25.58 -6.10
N TYR A 79 32.46 24.32 -6.53
CA TYR A 79 33.70 23.64 -6.85
C TYR A 79 33.92 23.71 -8.35
N CYS A 80 34.86 24.56 -8.75
CA CYS A 80 35.31 24.60 -10.13
C CYS A 80 36.63 23.86 -10.29
N MET A 81 36.63 22.85 -11.15
CA MET A 81 37.71 21.89 -11.32
C MET A 81 38.03 21.63 -12.79
N ASN A 82 39.23 21.14 -13.05
CA ASN A 82 39.67 20.63 -14.35
C ASN A 82 40.60 19.43 -14.14
N VAL A 83 40.65 18.55 -15.13
CA VAL A 83 41.58 17.42 -15.16
C VAL A 83 42.62 17.66 -16.23
N THR A 84 43.88 17.50 -15.88
CA THR A 84 45.00 17.56 -16.81
C THR A 84 45.59 16.16 -16.99
N ALA A 85 45.58 15.68 -18.22
CA ALA A 85 46.31 14.49 -18.63
C ALA A 85 47.74 14.90 -19.00
N ILE A 86 48.71 14.42 -18.23
CA ILE A 86 50.14 14.65 -18.44
C ILE A 86 50.66 13.48 -19.26
N THR A 87 51.19 13.77 -20.45
CA THR A 87 51.73 12.78 -21.38
C THR A 87 53.13 13.20 -21.83
N PRO A 88 53.96 12.29 -22.38
CA PRO A 88 55.25 12.65 -22.96
C PRO A 88 55.17 13.65 -24.12
N LEU A 89 54.02 13.73 -24.79
CA LEU A 89 53.77 14.63 -25.92
C LEU A 89 53.32 16.03 -25.47
N GLY A 90 52.95 16.18 -24.19
CA GLY A 90 52.42 17.41 -23.62
C GLY A 90 51.25 17.19 -22.68
N ASN A 91 50.73 18.31 -22.15
CA ASN A 91 49.64 18.31 -21.19
C ASN A 91 48.32 18.69 -21.89
N TYR A 92 47.30 17.86 -21.68
CA TYR A 92 45.96 18.07 -22.22
C TYR A 92 44.98 18.29 -21.08
N SER A 93 44.45 19.51 -20.96
CA SER A 93 43.51 19.88 -19.91
C SER A 93 42.06 19.84 -20.38
N SER A 94 41.18 19.35 -19.51
CA SER A 94 39.73 19.41 -19.71
C SER A 94 39.24 20.87 -19.63
N PRO A 95 38.06 21.17 -20.19
CA PRO A 95 37.32 22.36 -19.81
C PRO A 95 37.12 22.42 -18.28
N LYS A 96 37.01 23.64 -17.75
CA LYS A 96 36.69 23.87 -16.35
C LYS A 96 35.21 23.54 -16.11
N GLN A 97 34.96 22.60 -15.21
CA GLN A 97 33.62 22.20 -14.76
C GLN A 97 33.37 22.79 -13.37
N CYS A 98 32.29 23.54 -13.21
CA CYS A 98 31.85 24.04 -11.91
C CYS A 98 30.62 23.26 -11.45
N VAL A 99 30.59 22.86 -10.18
CA VAL A 99 29.47 22.17 -9.55
C VAL A 99 29.18 22.77 -8.18
N ASP A 100 27.90 22.85 -7.84
CA ASP A 100 27.47 22.99 -6.44
C ASP A 100 27.16 21.58 -5.91
N VAL A 101 27.63 21.28 -4.69
CA VAL A 101 27.42 19.98 -4.04
C VAL A 101 25.94 19.68 -3.91
N ALA A 102 25.10 20.68 -3.64
CA ALA A 102 23.66 20.50 -3.49
C ALA A 102 23.00 20.05 -4.81
N ASP A 103 23.45 20.57 -5.94
CA ASP A 103 22.88 20.29 -7.27
C ASP A 103 23.24 18.89 -7.80
N ILE A 104 24.34 18.32 -7.31
CA ILE A 104 24.83 16.99 -7.71
C ILE A 104 24.43 15.88 -6.73
N VAL A 105 23.50 16.15 -5.82
CA VAL A 105 22.97 15.12 -4.93
C VAL A 105 22.19 14.08 -5.72
N GLU A 106 22.55 12.81 -5.60
CA GLU A 106 21.84 11.68 -6.16
C GLU A 106 21.85 10.55 -5.13
N THR A 107 20.72 10.36 -4.45
CA THR A 107 20.58 9.40 -3.34
C THR A 107 20.62 7.96 -3.85
N GLU A 108 20.88 7.01 -2.95
CA GLU A 108 20.76 5.58 -3.28
C GLU A 108 19.30 5.16 -3.50
N ALA A 109 19.10 4.12 -4.32
CA ALA A 109 17.78 3.55 -4.52
C ALA A 109 17.30 2.84 -3.24
N PRO A 110 16.03 2.97 -2.83
CA PRO A 110 15.53 2.27 -1.65
C PRO A 110 15.60 0.74 -1.82
N VAL A 111 15.80 0.06 -0.70
CA VAL A 111 15.96 -1.40 -0.61
C VAL A 111 14.90 -2.02 0.29
N ASN A 112 14.82 -3.35 0.33
CA ASN A 112 13.88 -4.10 1.16
C ASN A 112 12.41 -3.69 0.93
N LEU A 113 12.04 -3.46 -0.34
CA LEU A 113 10.64 -3.20 -0.69
C LEU A 113 9.81 -4.47 -0.45
N THR A 114 8.88 -4.42 0.49
CA THR A 114 8.00 -5.53 0.87
C THR A 114 6.55 -5.07 0.90
N TYR A 115 5.62 -6.02 0.99
CA TYR A 115 4.20 -5.73 1.09
C TYR A 115 3.51 -6.68 2.08
N GLU A 116 2.52 -6.15 2.80
CA GLU A 116 1.61 -6.90 3.67
C GLU A 116 0.18 -6.66 3.22
N LEU A 117 -0.60 -7.73 3.11
CA LEU A 117 -2.00 -7.66 2.73
C LEU A 117 -2.87 -7.45 3.98
N TYR A 118 -3.73 -6.45 3.94
CA TYR A 118 -4.76 -6.24 4.95
C TYR A 118 -6.14 -6.37 4.32
N ASP A 119 -7.06 -6.99 5.07
CA ASP A 119 -8.42 -7.18 4.61
C ASP A 119 -9.19 -5.86 4.81
N ALA A 120 -9.20 -5.01 3.79
CA ALA A 120 -10.03 -3.82 3.81
C ALA A 120 -11.50 -4.24 3.78
N GLY A 121 -12.24 -3.75 4.77
CA GLY A 121 -13.56 -4.25 5.14
C GLY A 121 -14.56 -4.38 3.98
N GLY A 122 -15.24 -5.51 3.98
CA GLY A 122 -16.47 -5.72 3.23
C GLY A 122 -16.29 -6.11 1.76
N HIS A 123 -17.33 -6.73 1.23
CA HIS A 123 -17.41 -7.49 -0.03
C HIS A 123 -17.10 -6.67 -1.32
N GLU A 124 -16.94 -5.34 -1.23
CA GLU A 124 -17.01 -4.45 -2.41
C GLU A 124 -15.79 -3.51 -2.60
N ARG A 125 -14.89 -3.36 -1.61
CA ARG A 125 -13.87 -2.29 -1.63
C ARG A 125 -12.48 -2.69 -2.11
N GLY A 126 -12.29 -3.92 -2.58
CA GLY A 126 -10.98 -4.45 -3.03
C GLY A 126 -10.02 -4.75 -1.86
N HIS A 127 -8.84 -5.29 -2.17
CA HIS A 127 -7.81 -5.56 -1.15
C HIS A 127 -6.96 -4.31 -0.92
N SER A 128 -6.47 -4.16 0.32
CA SER A 128 -5.50 -3.12 0.65
C SER A 128 -4.17 -3.75 1.02
N THR A 129 -3.08 -3.05 0.70
CA THR A 129 -1.72 -3.52 0.96
C THR A 129 -0.88 -2.38 1.50
N LEU A 130 -0.20 -2.63 2.59
CA LEU A 130 0.86 -1.77 3.08
C LEU A 130 2.17 -2.16 2.43
N LEU A 131 2.78 -1.23 1.72
CA LEU A 131 4.14 -1.37 1.23
C LEU A 131 5.10 -0.67 2.17
N SER A 132 6.27 -1.26 2.40
CA SER A 132 7.34 -0.69 3.21
C SER A 132 8.69 -0.91 2.56
N TRP A 133 9.63 0.00 2.79
CA TRP A 133 11.00 -0.05 2.28
C TRP A 133 11.97 0.59 3.27
N ALA A 134 13.27 0.53 2.96
CA ALA A 134 14.33 1.15 3.74
C ALA A 134 15.32 1.90 2.86
N TYR A 135 15.98 2.92 3.41
CA TYR A 135 17.14 3.53 2.76
C TYR A 135 18.40 2.70 3.08
N PRO A 136 19.23 2.33 2.08
CA PRO A 136 20.30 1.36 2.28
C PRO A 136 21.44 1.84 3.18
N ILE A 137 21.64 3.16 3.29
CA ILE A 137 22.76 3.75 4.05
C ILE A 137 22.21 4.74 5.09
N PRO A 138 21.70 4.27 6.24
CA PRO A 138 21.07 5.14 7.23
C PRO A 138 21.96 6.27 7.76
N SER A 139 23.29 6.10 7.72
CA SER A 139 24.26 7.12 8.15
C SER A 139 24.16 8.41 7.33
N ASP A 140 23.81 8.33 6.05
CA ASP A 140 23.63 9.50 5.17
C ASP A 140 22.53 10.46 5.68
N LEU A 141 21.62 9.97 6.54
CA LEU A 141 20.50 10.73 7.08
C LEU A 141 20.73 11.25 8.50
N GLN A 142 21.77 10.79 9.20
CA GLN A 142 21.97 11.06 10.63
C GLN A 142 22.19 12.55 10.93
N TYR A 143 22.92 13.25 10.04
CA TYR A 143 23.29 14.65 10.22
C TYR A 143 22.22 15.62 9.67
N GLY A 144 21.22 15.13 8.95
CA GLY A 144 20.08 15.92 8.49
C GLY A 144 20.36 16.85 7.30
N TRP A 145 21.49 16.72 6.62
CA TRP A 145 21.80 17.50 5.41
C TRP A 145 20.80 17.24 4.28
N ILE A 146 20.31 16.00 4.19
CA ILE A 146 19.28 15.61 3.25
C ILE A 146 18.05 15.11 4.01
N THR A 147 16.87 15.41 3.46
CA THR A 147 15.60 14.80 3.87
C THR A 147 15.04 14.06 2.67
N LEU A 148 14.75 12.77 2.81
CA LEU A 148 14.30 11.96 1.69
C LEU A 148 12.82 12.19 1.38
N VAL A 149 12.52 12.23 0.10
CA VAL A 149 11.18 12.02 -0.44
C VAL A 149 11.21 10.88 -1.43
N TYR A 150 10.17 10.06 -1.40
CA TYR A 150 10.03 8.88 -2.22
C TYR A 150 8.95 9.08 -3.28
N GLU A 151 9.12 8.39 -4.39
CA GLU A 151 8.09 8.21 -5.40
C GLU A 151 7.92 6.72 -5.62
N LEU A 152 6.67 6.27 -5.52
CA LEU A 152 6.31 4.89 -5.78
C LEU A 152 5.54 4.82 -7.08
N ARG A 153 5.83 3.81 -7.90
CA ARG A 153 5.05 3.46 -9.08
C ARG A 153 4.64 2.01 -9.05
N TYR A 154 3.43 1.72 -9.52
CA TYR A 154 2.92 0.37 -9.65
C TYR A 154 2.08 0.21 -10.91
N ARG A 155 2.02 -1.01 -11.44
CA ARG A 155 1.17 -1.38 -12.58
C ARG A 155 0.77 -2.84 -12.47
N ARG A 156 -0.22 -3.28 -13.24
CA ARG A 156 -0.46 -4.71 -13.41
C ARG A 156 0.62 -5.33 -14.28
N VAL A 157 0.94 -6.61 -14.05
CA VAL A 157 1.94 -7.34 -14.84
C VAL A 157 1.53 -7.38 -16.32
N ASN A 158 0.25 -7.62 -16.60
CA ASN A 158 -0.34 -7.70 -17.95
C ASN A 158 -0.55 -6.33 -18.64
N GLU A 159 -0.29 -5.21 -17.97
CA GLU A 159 -0.45 -3.85 -18.52
C GLU A 159 0.87 -3.06 -18.41
N PRO A 160 1.89 -3.38 -19.23
CA PRO A 160 3.27 -2.88 -19.04
C PRO A 160 3.44 -1.36 -19.16
N HIS A 161 2.54 -0.69 -19.88
CA HIS A 161 2.60 0.75 -20.12
C HIS A 161 1.73 1.58 -19.16
N ASN A 162 0.97 0.95 -18.27
CA ASN A 162 -0.02 1.61 -17.41
C ASN A 162 0.49 1.83 -15.99
N TRP A 163 1.56 2.62 -15.83
CA TRP A 163 2.11 2.96 -14.53
C TRP A 163 1.23 3.97 -13.78
N LYS A 164 0.83 3.60 -12.57
CA LYS A 164 0.22 4.48 -11.58
C LYS A 164 1.30 4.97 -10.63
N VAL A 165 1.31 6.27 -10.34
CA VAL A 165 2.36 6.91 -9.52
C VAL A 165 1.76 7.49 -8.24
N LYS A 166 2.47 7.31 -7.13
CA LYS A 166 2.24 7.96 -5.84
C LYS A 166 3.44 8.88 -5.57
N PRO A 167 3.29 10.20 -5.81
CA PRO A 167 4.40 11.14 -5.68
C PRO A 167 4.62 11.56 -4.22
N SER A 168 5.84 12.03 -3.93
CA SER A 168 6.18 12.83 -2.75
C SER A 168 5.84 12.19 -1.40
N LEU A 169 6.09 10.90 -1.25
CA LEU A 169 5.94 10.18 0.03
C LEU A 169 7.11 10.52 0.95
N ARG A 170 6.83 10.92 2.20
CA ARG A 170 7.89 11.23 3.18
C ARG A 170 8.26 10.02 4.03
N GLU A 171 7.26 9.20 4.34
CA GLU A 171 7.43 8.00 5.12
C GLU A 171 7.92 6.85 4.24
N PRO A 172 8.73 5.92 4.77
CA PRO A 172 9.25 4.79 4.03
C PRO A 172 8.22 3.65 3.90
N HIS A 173 6.93 3.99 3.92
CA HIS A 173 5.82 3.08 3.74
C HIS A 173 4.62 3.81 3.14
N VAL A 174 3.72 3.08 2.49
CA VAL A 174 2.46 3.61 1.96
C VAL A 174 1.42 2.52 1.82
N GLU A 175 0.16 2.85 2.11
CA GLU A 175 -0.97 1.97 1.88
C GLU A 175 -1.56 2.18 0.48
N LEU A 176 -1.71 1.11 -0.28
CA LEU A 176 -2.46 1.07 -1.53
C LEU A 176 -3.83 0.46 -1.29
N LEU A 177 -4.87 1.26 -1.47
CA LEU A 177 -6.27 0.87 -1.26
C LEU A 177 -6.93 0.42 -2.57
N GLY A 178 -7.90 -0.48 -2.46
CA GLY A 178 -8.79 -0.84 -3.55
C GLY A 178 -8.11 -1.51 -4.74
N LEU A 179 -7.07 -2.30 -4.48
CA LEU A 179 -6.45 -3.10 -5.52
C LEU A 179 -7.38 -4.25 -5.90
N ALA A 180 -7.57 -4.41 -7.21
CA ALA A 180 -8.33 -5.51 -7.76
C ALA A 180 -7.44 -6.76 -7.87
N VAL A 181 -8.09 -7.92 -7.95
CA VAL A 181 -7.41 -9.23 -8.05
C VAL A 181 -6.45 -9.24 -9.23
N GLY A 182 -5.26 -9.82 -9.01
CA GLY A 182 -4.24 -10.01 -10.03
C GLY A 182 -2.82 -9.71 -9.55
N GLU A 183 -1.88 -9.75 -10.49
CA GLU A 183 -0.46 -9.54 -10.22
C GLU A 183 -0.02 -8.13 -10.61
N TYR A 184 0.84 -7.56 -9.76
CA TYR A 184 1.35 -6.21 -9.91
C TYR A 184 2.86 -6.17 -9.77
N VAL A 185 3.46 -5.18 -10.42
CA VAL A 185 4.88 -4.82 -10.25
C VAL A 185 4.94 -3.46 -9.58
N VAL A 186 5.76 -3.34 -8.54
CA VAL A 186 5.94 -2.11 -7.76
C VAL A 186 7.41 -1.74 -7.69
N GLN A 187 7.70 -0.46 -7.80
CA GLN A 187 9.04 0.10 -7.65
C GLN A 187 8.97 1.41 -6.88
N VAL A 188 10.02 1.69 -6.13
CA VAL A 188 10.18 2.94 -5.39
C VAL A 188 11.52 3.57 -5.75
N ARG A 189 11.59 4.89 -5.74
CA ARG A 189 12.84 5.65 -5.84
C ARG A 189 12.84 6.78 -4.83
N SER A 190 14.01 7.33 -4.52
CA SER A 190 14.14 8.45 -3.60
C SER A 190 14.87 9.62 -4.23
N ARG A 191 14.70 10.79 -3.63
CA ARG A 191 15.56 11.95 -3.83
C ARG A 191 15.64 12.75 -2.54
N SER A 192 16.59 13.67 -2.46
CA SER A 192 16.53 14.72 -1.44
C SER A 192 15.37 15.68 -1.74
N GLN A 193 14.72 16.19 -0.70
CA GLN A 193 13.49 16.99 -0.80
C GLN A 193 13.72 18.32 -1.53
N ASN A 194 14.79 19.01 -1.18
CA ASN A 194 15.05 20.39 -1.64
C ASN A 194 16.03 20.43 -2.82
N TYR A 195 16.81 19.38 -3.01
CA TYR A 195 17.92 19.35 -3.95
C TYR A 195 18.07 17.98 -4.59
N GLY A 196 18.87 17.92 -5.65
CA GLY A 196 19.31 16.66 -6.22
C GLY A 196 18.33 15.97 -7.16
N ARG A 197 18.84 14.88 -7.72
CA ARG A 197 18.22 14.07 -8.76
C ARG A 197 17.52 12.88 -8.13
N TRP A 198 16.55 12.35 -8.86
CA TRP A 198 15.96 11.07 -8.53
C TRP A 198 16.99 9.95 -8.62
N SER A 199 17.00 9.08 -7.62
CA SER A 199 17.72 7.82 -7.67
C SER A 199 17.23 6.97 -8.82
N LYS A 200 18.00 5.92 -9.13
CA LYS A 200 17.48 4.78 -9.89
C LYS A 200 16.26 4.20 -9.18
N TRP A 201 15.39 3.56 -9.95
CA TRP A 201 14.31 2.77 -9.38
C TRP A 201 14.87 1.58 -8.61
N SER A 202 14.22 1.22 -7.50
CA SER A 202 14.49 0.00 -6.75
C SER A 202 14.32 -1.23 -7.63
N LEU A 203 14.83 -2.36 -7.14
CA LEU A 203 14.46 -3.65 -7.69
C LEU A 203 12.92 -3.80 -7.69
N PRO A 204 12.34 -4.40 -8.74
CA PRO A 204 10.89 -4.58 -8.84
C PRO A 204 10.41 -5.59 -7.81
N LEU A 205 9.39 -5.21 -7.05
CA LEU A 205 8.61 -6.11 -6.20
C LEU A 205 7.41 -6.64 -7.00
N TYR A 206 7.24 -7.95 -7.01
CA TYR A 206 6.06 -8.60 -7.54
C TYR A 206 5.09 -8.90 -6.40
N MET A 207 3.88 -8.36 -6.48
CA MET A 207 2.83 -8.59 -5.49
C MET A 207 1.63 -9.26 -6.14
N SER A 208 1.02 -10.22 -5.44
CA SER A 208 -0.19 -10.91 -5.87
C SER A 208 -1.36 -10.56 -4.96
N ILE A 209 -2.43 -10.06 -5.57
CA ILE A 209 -3.69 -9.76 -4.89
C ILE A 209 -4.63 -10.95 -5.07
N PRO A 210 -4.89 -11.73 -4.00
CA PRO A 210 -5.71 -12.93 -4.10
C PRO A 210 -7.17 -12.58 -4.44
N GLY A 211 -7.85 -13.50 -5.11
CA GLY A 211 -9.31 -13.42 -5.21
C GLY A 211 -9.95 -13.95 -3.93
N ARG A 212 -10.90 -13.21 -3.34
CA ARG A 212 -11.75 -13.80 -2.29
C ARG A 212 -12.59 -14.92 -2.92
N PRO A 213 -12.64 -16.12 -2.29
CA PRO A 213 -13.58 -17.15 -2.74
C PRO A 213 -15.01 -16.59 -2.62
N PRO A 214 -15.90 -16.84 -3.59
CA PRO A 214 -17.26 -16.34 -3.53
C PRO A 214 -18.00 -17.02 -2.38
N THR A 215 -18.02 -16.38 -1.21
CA THR A 215 -18.74 -16.85 -0.02
C THR A 215 -20.22 -17.09 -0.30
N GLY A 216 -20.78 -16.30 -1.23
CA GLY A 216 -22.14 -16.47 -1.74
C GLY A 216 -22.38 -17.76 -2.53
N LYS A 217 -21.38 -18.33 -3.22
CA LYS A 217 -21.54 -19.63 -3.91
C LYS A 217 -21.56 -20.79 -2.93
N LEU A 218 -20.78 -20.72 -1.84
CA LEU A 218 -20.82 -21.74 -0.79
C LEU A 218 -22.16 -21.71 -0.04
N LEU A 219 -22.65 -20.52 0.32
CA LEU A 219 -23.98 -20.35 0.92
C LEU A 219 -25.09 -20.81 -0.01
N MET A 220 -25.04 -20.45 -1.31
CA MET A 220 -26.01 -20.95 -2.29
C MET A 220 -25.92 -22.46 -2.46
N LEU A 221 -24.72 -23.06 -2.46
CA LEU A 221 -24.58 -24.51 -2.53
C LEU A 221 -25.17 -25.19 -1.28
N VAL A 222 -24.95 -24.63 -0.08
CA VAL A 222 -25.53 -25.12 1.17
C VAL A 222 -27.06 -24.94 1.20
N LEU A 223 -27.59 -23.83 0.69
CA LEU A 223 -29.04 -23.63 0.56
C LEU A 223 -29.66 -24.58 -0.47
N VAL A 224 -29.01 -24.77 -1.62
CA VAL A 224 -29.50 -25.66 -2.70
C VAL A 224 -29.40 -27.13 -2.29
N THR A 225 -28.35 -27.54 -1.57
CA THR A 225 -28.20 -28.90 -1.05
C THR A 225 -29.06 -29.15 0.20
N GLY A 226 -29.24 -28.14 1.06
CA GLY A 226 -30.10 -28.20 2.25
C GLY A 226 -31.60 -28.27 1.94
N VAL A 227 -32.03 -27.76 0.79
CA VAL A 227 -33.43 -27.84 0.32
C VAL A 227 -33.74 -29.14 -0.45
N SER A 228 -32.72 -29.95 -0.79
CA SER A 228 -32.91 -31.24 -1.48
C SER A 228 -33.11 -32.45 -0.55
N VAL A 229 -33.30 -32.23 0.75
CA VAL A 229 -33.72 -33.28 1.70
C VAL A 229 -35.06 -32.91 2.33
N ILE A 230 -36.10 -32.75 1.50
CA ILE A 230 -37.47 -32.95 1.94
C ILE A 230 -37.81 -34.40 1.61
N PRO A 231 -37.84 -35.35 2.57
CA PRO A 231 -38.35 -36.67 2.29
C PRO A 231 -39.83 -36.55 1.95
N LEU A 232 -40.23 -37.02 0.76
CA LEU A 232 -41.61 -37.34 0.43
C LEU A 232 -42.24 -38.07 1.62
N PRO A 233 -43.42 -37.68 2.13
CA PRO A 233 -44.09 -38.42 3.18
C PRO A 233 -44.61 -39.73 2.57
N VAL A 234 -43.76 -40.75 2.56
CA VAL A 234 -44.23 -42.14 2.52
C VAL A 234 -45.06 -42.37 3.79
N PRO A 235 -46.27 -42.93 3.72
CA PRO A 235 -47.08 -43.19 4.89
C PRO A 235 -46.56 -44.45 5.59
N PHE A 236 -45.35 -44.39 6.14
CA PHE A 236 -44.87 -45.40 7.07
C PHE A 236 -45.40 -45.07 8.46
N ARG A 237 -46.41 -45.83 8.87
CA ARG A 237 -47.01 -45.81 10.20
C ARG A 237 -46.01 -46.41 11.21
N ILE A 238 -44.98 -45.65 11.58
CA ILE A 238 -44.09 -45.99 12.70
C ILE A 238 -44.53 -45.15 13.88
N LYS A 239 -45.62 -45.56 14.53
CA LYS A 239 -46.12 -44.92 15.75
C LYS A 239 -45.95 -45.78 17.01
N ASP A 240 -45.22 -46.88 16.92
CA ASP A 240 -45.16 -47.86 18.01
C ASP A 240 -43.75 -48.18 18.54
N TYR A 241 -42.68 -47.48 18.10
CA TYR A 241 -41.32 -47.88 18.48
C TYR A 241 -40.37 -46.80 19.03
N PHE A 242 -40.77 -45.53 19.18
CA PHE A 242 -39.80 -44.49 19.59
C PHE A 242 -40.20 -43.54 20.72
N LEU A 243 -41.40 -43.64 21.30
CA LEU A 243 -41.75 -42.85 22.48
C LEU A 243 -42.53 -43.72 23.46
N PRO A 244 -42.09 -43.87 24.73
CA PRO A 244 -42.95 -44.47 25.74
C PRO A 244 -44.24 -43.64 25.86
N PRO A 245 -45.40 -44.27 26.13
CA PRO A 245 -46.66 -43.55 26.25
C PRO A 245 -46.54 -42.48 27.32
N ILE A 246 -46.73 -41.21 26.92
CA ILE A 246 -46.74 -40.08 27.84
C ILE A 246 -47.92 -40.31 28.80
N PRO A 247 -47.68 -40.46 30.12
CA PRO A 247 -48.75 -40.64 31.09
C PRO A 247 -49.66 -39.42 31.06
N LYS A 248 -50.96 -39.66 30.86
CA LYS A 248 -51.98 -38.61 30.85
C LYS A 248 -51.86 -37.81 32.17
N PRO A 249 -51.79 -36.47 32.14
CA PRO A 249 -51.75 -35.68 33.35
C PRO A 249 -53.06 -35.89 34.12
N ARG A 250 -52.98 -36.60 35.25
CA ARG A 250 -54.04 -36.64 36.26
C ARG A 250 -53.77 -35.49 37.22
N ILE A 251 -54.40 -34.34 36.99
CA ILE A 251 -54.46 -33.30 38.01
C ILE A 251 -55.40 -33.84 39.10
N ILE A 252 -54.84 -34.18 40.26
CA ILE A 252 -55.60 -34.69 41.40
C ILE A 252 -56.51 -33.56 41.87
N GLY A 253 -57.83 -33.79 41.83
CA GLY A 253 -58.84 -32.85 42.33
C GLY A 253 -59.74 -32.19 41.28
N ILE A 254 -59.55 -32.46 39.98
CA ILE A 254 -60.44 -31.93 38.92
C ILE A 254 -60.96 -33.09 38.07
N ASP A 255 -62.29 -33.24 38.00
CA ASP A 255 -62.93 -34.24 37.16
C ASP A 255 -62.72 -33.89 35.67
N PRO A 256 -62.06 -34.75 34.87
CA PRO A 256 -61.81 -34.50 33.45
C PRO A 256 -63.09 -34.33 32.60
N LEU A 257 -64.27 -34.71 33.11
CA LEU A 257 -65.55 -34.48 32.43
C LEU A 257 -66.04 -33.02 32.53
N LEU A 258 -65.62 -32.26 33.55
CA LEU A 258 -65.98 -30.84 33.72
C LEU A 258 -65.27 -29.93 32.71
N LEU A 259 -64.02 -30.22 32.38
CA LEU A 259 -63.24 -29.49 31.37
C LEU A 259 -63.80 -29.63 29.95
N LYS A 260 -64.49 -30.75 29.67
CA LYS A 260 -65.05 -31.05 28.35
C LYS A 260 -66.44 -30.41 28.12
N LYS A 261 -67.12 -29.99 29.19
CA LYS A 261 -68.51 -29.50 29.14
C LYS A 261 -68.65 -27.97 29.28
N GLY A 262 -67.56 -27.23 29.50
CA GLY A 262 -67.53 -25.76 29.34
C GLY A 262 -68.26 -24.95 30.43
N HIS A 263 -68.41 -25.48 31.65
CA HIS A 263 -68.93 -24.73 32.80
C HIS A 263 -67.79 -24.09 33.59
N LEU A 264 -67.29 -22.94 33.09
CA LEU A 264 -66.11 -22.24 33.63
C LEU A 264 -66.32 -21.66 35.05
N ASP A 265 -67.56 -21.39 35.45
CA ASP A 265 -67.88 -20.76 36.75
C ASP A 265 -67.58 -21.68 37.94
N GLU A 266 -67.79 -22.99 37.76
CA GLU A 266 -67.55 -24.00 38.81
C GLU A 266 -66.06 -24.32 38.94
N ILE A 267 -65.33 -24.25 37.83
CA ILE A 267 -63.87 -24.37 37.76
C ILE A 267 -63.21 -23.20 38.52
N ASN A 268 -63.74 -21.99 38.38
CA ASN A 268 -63.24 -20.78 39.04
C ASN A 268 -63.34 -20.85 40.58
N ARG A 269 -64.40 -21.49 41.11
CA ARG A 269 -64.58 -21.74 42.55
C ARG A 269 -63.56 -22.75 43.11
N HIS A 270 -63.06 -23.68 42.29
CA HIS A 270 -62.00 -24.58 42.72
C HIS A 270 -60.63 -23.88 42.78
N PHE A 271 -60.38 -22.93 41.88
CA PHE A 271 -59.12 -22.20 41.81
C PHE A 271 -59.01 -21.03 42.81
N SER A 272 -60.11 -20.54 43.38
CA SER A 272 -60.07 -19.48 44.40
C SER A 272 -59.40 -19.89 45.73
N SER A 273 -59.19 -21.19 45.94
CA SER A 273 -58.44 -21.72 47.09
C SER A 273 -56.91 -21.67 46.91
N PHE A 274 -56.43 -21.42 45.67
CA PHE A 274 -55.01 -21.24 45.39
C PHE A 274 -54.60 -19.78 45.58
N HIS A 275 -53.64 -19.54 46.47
CA HIS A 275 -53.02 -18.22 46.63
C HIS A 275 -52.36 -17.79 45.30
N GLY A 276 -52.94 -16.79 44.64
CA GLY A 276 -52.41 -16.21 43.40
C GLY A 276 -53.32 -16.31 42.17
N TYR A 277 -54.51 -16.91 42.28
CA TYR A 277 -55.49 -16.87 41.19
C TYR A 277 -56.41 -15.64 41.28
N SER A 278 -56.53 -14.87 40.20
CA SER A 278 -57.45 -13.73 40.07
C SER A 278 -58.32 -13.92 38.81
N PRO A 279 -59.66 -14.00 38.91
CA PRO A 279 -60.52 -14.22 37.74
C PRO A 279 -60.47 -13.04 36.76
N PRO A 280 -60.55 -13.28 35.44
CA PRO A 280 -60.65 -12.21 34.47
C PRO A 280 -61.99 -11.46 34.61
N ALA A 281 -61.93 -10.14 34.80
CA ALA A 281 -63.10 -9.27 34.78
C ALA A 281 -63.57 -9.10 33.33
N TYR A 282 -64.66 -9.75 32.95
CA TYR A 282 -65.36 -9.45 31.70
C TYR A 282 -66.05 -8.08 31.84
N SER A 283 -65.41 -7.02 31.35
CA SER A 283 -66.06 -5.74 31.08
C SER A 283 -66.07 -5.48 29.58
N TYR A 284 -67.29 -5.45 29.05
CA TYR A 284 -67.70 -5.01 27.72
C TYR A 284 -66.97 -3.73 27.28
N ALA A 285 -66.08 -3.84 26.30
CA ALA A 285 -65.50 -2.69 25.60
C ALA A 285 -65.37 -3.05 24.11
N ASP A 286 -66.37 -2.58 23.37
CA ASP A 286 -66.49 -2.64 21.91
C ASP A 286 -65.25 -2.06 21.19
N ASP A 287 -64.91 -2.74 20.10
CA ASP A 287 -64.31 -2.28 18.85
C ASP A 287 -63.92 -0.80 18.72
N ILE A 288 -62.61 -0.51 18.64
CA ILE A 288 -62.10 0.58 17.79
C ILE A 288 -60.82 0.11 17.10
N TRP A 289 -60.95 -0.31 15.84
CA TRP A 289 -59.85 -0.46 14.89
C TRP A 289 -59.57 0.91 14.26
N ASP A 290 -58.42 1.52 14.56
CA ASP A 290 -58.02 2.80 13.97
C ASP A 290 -57.67 2.64 12.48
N GLN A 291 -58.40 3.36 11.63
CA GLN A 291 -58.11 3.52 10.20
C GLN A 291 -57.10 4.65 9.97
N VAL A 292 -56.05 4.37 9.20
CA VAL A 292 -55.06 5.36 8.76
C VAL A 292 -55.56 6.04 7.48
N SER A 293 -55.85 7.35 7.57
CA SER A 293 -56.23 8.19 6.43
C SER A 293 -55.01 8.85 5.76
N VAL A 294 -54.99 8.79 4.43
CA VAL A 294 -53.98 9.39 3.54
C VAL A 294 -54.21 10.91 3.45
N GLY A 295 -53.25 11.69 3.94
CA GLY A 295 -53.28 13.16 3.90
C GLY A 295 -52.48 13.73 2.73
N THR A 296 -53.20 14.25 1.74
CA THR A 296 -52.71 15.15 0.67
C THR A 296 -52.29 16.50 1.27
N LEU A 297 -51.05 16.95 1.02
CA LEU A 297 -50.67 18.36 1.23
C LEU A 297 -50.17 18.98 -0.07
N ARG A 298 -51.00 19.89 -0.58
CA ARG A 298 -50.79 20.75 -1.74
C ARG A 298 -50.29 22.11 -1.25
N GLY A 299 -49.07 22.47 -1.64
CA GLY A 299 -48.62 23.81 -2.04
C GLY A 299 -48.51 24.93 -0.99
N ARG A 300 -47.28 25.46 -0.82
CA ARG A 300 -47.01 26.90 -0.80
C ARG A 300 -45.59 27.21 -1.27
N THR A 301 -45.50 28.08 -2.26
CA THR A 301 -44.33 28.78 -2.77
C THR A 301 -43.93 29.94 -1.85
N VAL A 302 -42.64 30.32 -1.85
CA VAL A 302 -42.07 31.64 -2.26
C VAL A 302 -40.61 31.77 -1.75
N LYS A 303 -39.75 32.33 -2.63
CA LYS A 303 -38.45 33.04 -2.50
C LYS A 303 -37.92 33.32 -1.08
N ASP A 304 -36.61 33.32 -0.81
CA ASP A 304 -35.45 33.81 -1.59
C ASP A 304 -34.28 32.82 -1.71
#